data_AF-A0A183HEM0-F1
#
_entry.id   AF-A0A183HEM0-F1
#
_cell.length_a   1.000
_cell.length_b   1.000
_cell.length_c   1.000
_cell.angle_alpha   90.00
_cell.angle_beta   90.00
_cell.angle_gamma   90.00
#
_symmetry.space_group_name_H-M   'P 1'
#
loop_
_entity.id
_entity.type
_entity.pdbx_description
1 polymer ?
#
loop_
_entity_poly.entity_id
_entity_poly.type
_entity_poly.pdbx_seq_one_letter_code
_entity_poly.pdbx_strand_id
1 'polypeptide(L)'
;MVYLSPDSQLDALLDVKPDEVYIIGGLVDETGVGSLSYCRAEALGLDARRLPIQEFLHRRDNGTFNVMLTINQVVEILVRYVNSKNWTEALSVVPKRMGYEVMKSPV
;
A
#
# COMPACT_ATOMS: atom_id res chain seq x y z
N MET A 1 3.52 14.88 -7.78
CA MET A 1 3.10 13.52 -8.18
C MET A 1 3.76 12.55 -7.22
N VAL A 2 3.07 11.47 -6.85
CA VAL A 2 3.58 10.44 -5.93
C VAL A 2 3.49 9.07 -6.58
N TYR A 3 4.60 8.33 -6.62
CA TYR A 3 4.64 6.96 -7.10
C TYR A 3 4.34 5.98 -5.95
N LEU A 4 3.39 5.09 -6.15
CA LEU A 4 3.09 4.04 -5.16
C LEU A 4 4.00 2.84 -5.39
N SER A 5 4.78 2.51 -4.36
CA SER A 5 5.71 1.37 -4.38
C SER A 5 5.82 0.75 -2.99
N PRO A 6 5.67 -0.57 -2.84
CA PRO A 6 5.85 -1.24 -1.54
C PRO A 6 7.29 -1.11 -1.01
N ASP A 7 8.27 -1.03 -1.92
CA ASP A 7 9.71 -0.91 -1.63
C ASP A 7 10.20 0.52 -1.34
N SER A 8 9.28 1.49 -1.23
CA SER A 8 9.63 2.86 -0.86
C SER A 8 10.36 2.92 0.48
N GLN A 9 11.49 3.63 0.50
CA GLN A 9 12.25 3.91 1.73
C GLN A 9 11.73 5.15 2.49
N LEU A 10 10.88 5.98 1.86
CA LEU A 10 10.23 7.13 2.49
C LEU A 10 9.05 6.69 3.38
N ASP A 11 8.58 7.60 4.23
CA ASP A 11 7.43 7.36 5.11
C ASP A 11 6.19 6.93 4.32
N ALA A 12 5.33 6.15 4.95
CA ALA A 12 4.09 5.68 4.35
C ALA A 12 3.17 6.83 3.91
N LEU A 13 2.28 6.54 2.97
CA LEU A 13 1.23 7.45 2.57
C LEU A 13 0.16 7.54 3.68
N LEU A 14 0.18 8.61 4.45
CA LEU A 14 -0.76 8.81 5.57
C LEU A 14 -2.03 9.59 5.19
N ASP A 15 -2.05 10.25 4.03
CA ASP A 15 -3.25 10.91 3.48
C ASP A 15 -3.22 10.92 1.94
N VAL A 16 -4.41 10.95 1.35
CA VAL A 16 -4.65 11.04 -0.10
C VAL A 16 -5.25 12.41 -0.38
N LYS A 17 -4.47 13.27 -1.02
CA LYS A 17 -4.79 14.68 -1.26
C LYS A 17 -5.48 14.87 -2.61
N PRO A 18 -6.52 15.73 -2.71
CA PRO A 18 -7.25 15.95 -3.96
C PRO A 18 -6.43 16.57 -5.10
N ASP A 19 -5.39 17.32 -4.75
CA ASP A 19 -4.51 18.07 -5.66
C ASP A 19 -3.24 17.31 -6.06
N GLU A 20 -3.12 16.05 -5.63
CA GLU A 20 -1.94 15.21 -5.85
C GLU A 20 -2.24 14.09 -6.86
N VAL A 21 -1.27 13.81 -7.74
CA VAL A 21 -1.39 12.73 -8.73
C VAL A 21 -0.67 11.49 -8.22
N TYR A 22 -1.41 10.41 -8.01
CA TYR A 22 -0.88 9.12 -7.56
C TYR A 22 -0.66 8.17 -8.74
N ILE A 23 0.55 7.64 -8.86
CA ILE A 23 0.97 6.74 -9.94
C ILE A 23 1.01 5.31 -9.40
N ILE A 24 0.31 4.39 -10.06
CA ILE A 24 0.33 2.95 -9.75
C ILE A 24 1.09 2.25 -10.89
N GLY A 25 2.05 1.39 -10.53
CA GLY A 25 2.76 0.57 -11.51
C GLY A 25 1.80 -0.39 -12.22
N GLY A 26 1.69 -0.28 -13.55
CA GLY A 26 0.90 -1.17 -14.40
C GLY A 26 1.58 -2.51 -14.70
N LEU A 27 2.36 -3.04 -13.77
CA LEU A 27 3.14 -4.26 -13.93
C LEU A 27 2.54 -5.38 -13.10
N VAL A 28 2.30 -6.54 -13.73
CA VAL A 28 1.97 -7.78 -13.03
C VAL A 28 3.21 -8.64 -13.04
N ASP A 29 3.94 -8.62 -11.93
CA ASP A 29 5.16 -9.40 -11.75
C ASP A 29 4.96 -10.38 -10.59
N GLU A 30 5.00 -11.68 -10.90
CA GLU A 30 4.89 -12.76 -9.92
C GLU A 30 6.26 -13.14 -9.33
N THR A 31 7.36 -12.59 -9.86
CA THR A 31 8.73 -12.94 -9.44
C THR A 31 9.16 -12.31 -8.13
N GLY A 32 8.43 -11.27 -7.67
CA GLY A 32 8.71 -10.60 -6.40
C GLY A 32 9.93 -9.65 -6.44
N VAL A 33 10.43 -9.30 -7.62
CA VAL A 33 11.51 -8.30 -7.77
C VAL A 33 10.91 -6.89 -7.65
N GLY A 34 10.68 -6.45 -6.40
CA GLY A 34 9.88 -5.26 -6.07
C GLY A 34 10.46 -3.90 -6.46
N SER A 35 11.71 -3.84 -6.90
CA SER A 35 12.38 -2.56 -7.08
C SER A 35 11.98 -1.79 -8.35
N LEU A 36 11.20 -2.34 -9.30
CA LEU A 36 10.96 -1.67 -10.59
C LEU A 36 10.18 -0.36 -10.48
N SER A 37 9.07 -0.33 -9.72
CA SER A 37 8.30 0.89 -9.48
C SER A 37 9.10 1.92 -8.69
N TYR A 38 9.88 1.47 -7.70
CA TYR A 38 10.73 2.34 -6.88
C TYR A 38 11.88 2.95 -7.69
N CYS A 39 12.66 2.13 -8.41
CA CYS A 39 13.73 2.60 -9.28
C CYS A 39 13.21 3.53 -10.38
N ARG A 40 11.99 3.29 -10.88
CA ARG A 40 11.36 4.20 -11.85
C ARG A 40 11.03 5.55 -11.23
N ALA A 41 10.53 5.58 -10.00
CA ALA A 41 10.27 6.81 -9.26
C ALA A 41 11.59 7.59 -9.03
N GLU A 42 12.65 6.91 -8.58
CA GLU A 42 13.97 7.52 -8.38
C GLU A 42 14.54 8.09 -9.69
N ALA A 43 14.48 7.34 -10.79
CA ALA A 43 14.97 7.78 -12.09
C ALA A 43 14.20 9.01 -12.63
N LEU A 44 12.94 9.19 -12.21
CA LEU A 44 12.12 10.35 -12.56
C LEU A 44 12.22 11.49 -11.52
N GLY A 45 12.97 11.30 -10.43
CA GLY A 45 13.05 12.25 -9.32
C GLY A 45 11.71 12.47 -8.61
N LEU A 46 10.85 11.45 -8.57
CA LEU A 46 9.53 11.50 -7.96
C LEU A 46 9.54 10.90 -6.56
N ASP A 47 8.74 11.46 -5.66
CA ASP A 47 8.45 10.87 -4.36
C ASP A 47 7.82 9.50 -4.54
N ALA A 48 8.42 8.49 -3.91
CA ALA A 48 7.81 7.17 -3.76
C ALA A 48 7.19 7.03 -2.37
N ARG A 49 6.01 6.44 -2.27
CA ARG A 49 5.34 6.15 -0.99
C ARG A 49 4.75 4.75 -1.01
N ARG A 50 4.82 4.06 0.12
CA ARG A 50 4.11 2.78 0.31
C ARG A 50 2.76 3.00 0.99
N LEU A 51 1.84 2.06 0.81
CA LEU A 51 0.60 2.03 1.59
C LEU A 51 0.92 1.79 3.09
N PRO A 52 0.12 2.35 4.01
CA PRO A 52 0.45 2.33 5.42
C PRO A 52 -0.02 1.03 6.12
N ILE A 53 0.30 -0.13 5.52
CA ILE A 53 -0.11 -1.45 6.03
C ILE A 53 0.44 -1.70 7.43
N GLN A 54 1.72 -1.37 7.65
CA GLN A 54 2.42 -1.65 8.90
C GLN A 54 2.02 -0.68 10.03
N GLU A 55 1.51 0.49 9.67
CA GLU A 55 1.06 1.52 10.61
C GLU A 55 -0.34 1.25 11.15
N PHE A 56 -1.22 0.67 10.33
CA PHE A 56 -2.65 0.50 10.68
C PHE A 56 -3.08 -0.95 10.86
N LEU A 57 -2.33 -1.94 10.35
CA LEU A 57 -2.61 -3.36 10.54
C LEU A 57 -1.56 -4.02 11.44
N HIS A 58 -2.01 -5.03 12.17
CA HIS A 58 -1.17 -5.81 13.07
C HIS A 58 -0.62 -7.02 12.34
N ARG A 59 0.68 -7.23 12.49
CA ARG A 59 1.36 -8.41 12.00
C ARG A 59 1.06 -9.60 12.92
N ARG A 60 0.54 -10.67 12.34
CA ARG A 60 0.32 -11.96 13.02
C ARG A 60 1.60 -12.80 13.04
N ASP A 61 1.58 -13.86 13.83
CA ASP A 61 2.66 -14.84 13.89
C ASP A 61 2.76 -15.68 12.60
N ASN A 62 1.68 -15.73 11.81
CA ASN A 62 1.59 -16.46 10.56
C ASN A 62 1.23 -15.56 9.36
N GLY A 63 1.72 -15.93 8.18
CA GLY A 63 1.46 -15.23 6.92
C GLY A 63 2.69 -15.16 6.04
N THR A 64 2.50 -14.77 4.78
CA THR A 64 3.62 -14.55 3.86
C THR A 64 4.34 -13.23 4.12
N PHE A 65 3.68 -12.27 4.77
CA PHE A 65 4.14 -10.89 4.99
C PHE A 65 4.52 -10.14 3.72
N ASN A 66 4.11 -10.65 2.55
CA ASN A 66 4.31 -9.99 1.28
C ASN A 66 3.29 -8.87 1.15
N VAL A 67 3.76 -7.63 1.11
CA VAL A 67 2.94 -6.41 0.96
C VAL A 67 2.72 -6.00 -0.50
N MET A 68 3.10 -6.86 -1.46
CA MET A 68 2.75 -6.66 -2.86
C MET A 68 1.27 -6.91 -3.10
N LEU A 69 0.57 -5.85 -3.47
CA LEU A 69 -0.84 -5.86 -3.80
C LEU A 69 -1.03 -5.73 -5.30
N THR A 70 -2.10 -6.33 -5.80
CA THR A 70 -2.53 -6.19 -7.20
C THR A 70 -3.02 -4.76 -7.47
N ILE A 71 -2.97 -4.32 -8.73
CA ILE A 71 -3.39 -2.98 -9.15
C ILE A 71 -4.81 -2.66 -8.67
N ASN A 72 -5.75 -3.59 -8.86
CA ASN A 72 -7.13 -3.40 -8.44
C ASN A 72 -7.26 -3.25 -6.92
N GLN A 73 -6.48 -3.98 -6.12
CA GLN A 73 -6.48 -3.83 -4.66
C GLN A 73 -5.95 -2.46 -4.24
N VAL A 74 -4.88 -1.97 -4.87
CA VAL A 74 -4.33 -0.64 -4.58
C VAL A 74 -5.36 0.45 -4.92
N VAL A 75 -5.99 0.37 -6.09
CA VAL A 75 -7.05 1.32 -6.49
C VAL A 75 -8.22 1.27 -5.51
N GLU A 76 -8.69 0.08 -5.15
CA GLU A 76 -9.80 -0.08 -4.20
C GLU A 76 -9.48 0.51 -2.83
N ILE A 77 -8.27 0.29 -2.31
CA ILE A 77 -7.81 0.87 -1.05
C ILE A 77 -7.83 2.40 -1.11
N LEU A 78 -7.31 3.01 -2.17
CA LEU A 78 -7.31 4.47 -2.33
C LEU A 78 -8.73 5.03 -2.39
N VAL A 79 -9.62 4.39 -3.16
CA VAL A 79 -11.03 4.82 -3.27
C VAL A 79 -11.74 4.71 -1.92
N ARG A 80 -11.58 3.60 -1.21
CA ARG A 80 -12.16 3.43 0.14
C ARG A 80 -11.65 4.50 1.09
N TYR A 81 -10.32 4.72 1.12
CA TYR A 81 -9.73 5.74 1.99
C TYR A 81 -10.24 7.15 1.66
N VAL A 82 -10.35 7.52 0.38
CA VAL A 82 -10.87 8.85 0.01
C VAL A 82 -12.31 9.04 0.49
N ASN A 83 -13.13 7.99 0.50
CA ASN A 83 -14.51 8.04 0.97
C ASN A 83 -14.65 8.00 2.49
N SER A 84 -13.86 7.19 3.19
CA SER A 84 -14.01 6.95 4.63
C SER A 84 -13.04 7.75 5.50
N LYS A 85 -11.93 8.21 4.92
CA LYS A 85 -10.76 8.77 5.62
C LYS A 85 -10.24 7.88 6.75
N ASN A 86 -10.43 6.56 6.62
CA ASN A 86 -10.05 5.57 7.62
C ASN A 86 -9.17 4.46 6.99
N TRP A 87 -7.89 4.46 7.32
CA TRP A 87 -6.94 3.47 6.79
C TRP A 87 -7.24 2.04 7.23
N THR A 88 -7.71 1.83 8.46
CA THR A 88 -8.07 0.51 8.96
C THR A 88 -9.21 -0.12 8.15
N GLU A 89 -10.19 0.70 7.76
CA GLU A 89 -11.29 0.28 6.90
C GLU A 89 -10.85 0.08 5.45
N ALA A 90 -10.09 1.03 4.89
CA ALA A 90 -9.58 0.94 3.53
C ALA A 90 -8.67 -0.27 3.31
N LEU A 91 -7.78 -0.56 4.27
CA LEU A 91 -6.84 -1.68 4.22
C LEU A 91 -7.48 -3.04 4.51
N SER A 92 -8.78 -3.10 4.82
CA SER A 92 -9.51 -4.38 4.98
C SER A 92 -9.53 -5.23 3.70
N VAL A 93 -9.19 -4.64 2.55
CA VAL A 93 -8.99 -5.30 1.24
C VAL A 93 -7.74 -6.21 1.23
N VAL A 94 -6.77 -5.98 2.12
CA VAL A 94 -5.54 -6.77 2.21
C VAL A 94 -5.89 -8.24 2.53
N PRO A 95 -5.44 -9.22 1.72
CA PRO A 95 -5.75 -10.63 1.97
C PRO A 95 -5.21 -11.12 3.32
N LYS A 96 -6.07 -11.75 4.12
CA LYS A 96 -5.70 -12.30 5.45
C LYS A 96 -4.49 -13.25 5.42
N ARG A 97 -4.28 -13.97 4.30
CA ARG A 97 -3.12 -14.85 4.10
C ARG A 97 -1.76 -14.14 4.15
N MET A 98 -1.74 -12.81 3.98
CA MET A 98 -0.53 -12.00 4.11
C MET A 98 -0.10 -11.81 5.56
N GLY A 99 -0.96 -12.10 6.54
CA GLY A 99 -0.62 -12.01 7.97
C GLY A 99 -0.74 -10.59 8.55
N TYR A 100 -1.42 -9.68 7.86
CA TYR A 100 -1.76 -8.34 8.37
C TYR A 100 -3.26 -8.24 8.60
N GLU A 101 -3.67 -7.91 9.82
CA GLU A 101 -5.09 -7.82 10.20
C GLU A 101 -5.40 -6.59 11.06
N VAL A 102 -6.64 -6.13 10.99
CA VAL A 102 -7.17 -5.10 11.89
C VAL A 102 -7.22 -5.67 13.31
N MET A 103 -6.72 -4.91 14.29
CA MET A 103 -6.94 -5.25 15.70
C MET A 103 -8.45 -5.25 15.98
N LYS A 104 -8.98 -6.41 16.38
CA LYS A 104 -10.28 -6.45 17.04
C LYS A 104 -10.05 -5.98 18.47
N SER A 105 -10.69 -4.88 18.86
CA SER A 105 -10.75 -4.53 20.28
C SER A 105 -11.27 -5.74 21.06
N PRO A 106 -10.60 -6.16 22.15
CA PRO A 106 -11.17 -7.18 23.02
C PRO A 106 -12.48 -6.61 23.58
N VAL A 107 -13.57 -7.33 23.32
CA VAL A 107 -14.88 -7.10 23.93
C VAL A 107 -14.80 -7.50 25.40
#